data_AF-A0A7C7CMX1-F1
#
_entry.id   AF-A0A7C7CMX1-F1
#
_cell.length_a   1.000
_cell.length_b   1.000
_cell.length_c   1.000
_cell.angle_alpha   90.00
_cell.angle_beta   90.00
_cell.angle_gamma   90.00
#
_symmetry.space_group_name_H-M   'P 1'
#
loop_
_entity.id
_entity.type
_entity.pdbx_description
1 polymer ?
#
loop_
_entity_poly.entity_id
_entity_poly.type
_entity_poly.pdbx_seq_one_letter_code
_entity_poly.pdbx_strand_id
1 'polypeptide(L)'
;MCFPQAQCKNLIDGIELSKVLILTVGVAPCWFEKSTGNVVLDIDKKKLNNYEFKTTGVDWNVKNLLEIIKIVREINPKLHIILTVSPVPLNKSFDMESTVVADCVSKSILRVTVHTLLKLGIANLNYWPSFEIVRWIGSHIDPVYGNDDDHPRHVSRDLVAIITDLFINGFGDDTLEVKI
;
A
#
# COMPACT_ATOMS: atom_id res chain seq x y z
N MET A 1 -10.32 -15.69 10.28
CA MET A 1 -11.44 -14.81 9.91
C MET A 1 -12.02 -15.31 8.61
N CYS A 2 -13.33 -15.57 8.54
CA CYS A 2 -14.02 -15.83 7.27
C CYS A 2 -14.64 -14.51 6.84
N PHE A 3 -14.17 -13.91 5.75
CA PHE A 3 -14.86 -12.76 5.16
C PHE A 3 -16.25 -13.21 4.70
N PRO A 4 -17.28 -12.34 4.78
CA PRO A 4 -18.59 -12.66 4.25
C PRO A 4 -18.47 -13.14 2.79
N GLN A 5 -19.09 -14.27 2.45
CA GLN A 5 -18.95 -14.91 1.12
C GLN A 5 -19.31 -13.96 -0.03
N ALA A 6 -20.24 -13.02 0.21
CA ALA A 6 -20.61 -11.96 -0.73
C ALA A 6 -19.49 -10.92 -0.96
N GLN A 7 -18.69 -10.57 0.06
CA GLN A 7 -17.54 -9.68 -0.11
C GLN A 7 -16.43 -10.34 -0.93
N CYS A 8 -16.16 -11.62 -0.68
CA CYS A 8 -15.19 -12.38 -1.48
C CYS A 8 -15.61 -12.46 -2.95
N LYS A 9 -16.89 -12.70 -3.22
CA LYS A 9 -17.42 -12.76 -4.59
C LYS A 9 -17.23 -11.43 -5.32
N ASN A 10 -17.62 -10.30 -4.69
CA ASN A 10 -17.46 -8.98 -5.30
C ASN A 10 -16.00 -8.63 -5.61
N LEU A 11 -15.04 -9.08 -4.78
CA LEU A 11 -13.62 -8.86 -5.03
C LEU A 11 -13.13 -9.69 -6.22
N ILE A 12 -13.52 -10.96 -6.31
CA ILE A 12 -13.15 -11.83 -7.43
C ILE A 12 -13.73 -11.28 -8.74
N ASP A 13 -15.03 -10.98 -8.76
CA ASP A 13 -15.70 -10.40 -9.93
C ASP A 13 -15.04 -9.07 -10.34
N GLY A 14 -14.65 -8.24 -9.35
CA GLY A 14 -13.91 -7.01 -9.58
C GLY A 14 -12.54 -7.22 -10.23
N ILE A 15 -11.77 -8.22 -9.78
CA ILE A 15 -10.47 -8.57 -10.36
C ILE A 15 -10.63 -9.13 -11.78
N GLU A 16 -11.62 -9.98 -12.00
CA GLU A 16 -11.90 -10.61 -13.30
C GLU A 16 -12.28 -9.58 -14.37
N LEU A 17 -13.13 -8.60 -14.01
CA LEU A 17 -13.66 -7.61 -14.95
C LEU A 17 -12.75 -6.38 -15.14
N SER A 18 -11.78 -6.16 -14.25
CA SER A 18 -10.91 -4.97 -14.32
C SER A 18 -9.78 -5.12 -15.34
N LYS A 19 -9.36 -3.98 -15.91
CA LYS A 19 -8.10 -3.88 -16.68
C LYS A 19 -6.90 -3.52 -15.79
N VAL A 20 -7.14 -2.81 -14.69
CA VAL A 20 -6.11 -2.28 -13.78
C VAL A 20 -6.49 -2.58 -12.33
N LEU A 21 -5.52 -3.03 -11.54
CA LEU A 21 -5.58 -3.11 -10.08
C LEU A 21 -4.53 -2.18 -9.49
N ILE A 22 -4.99 -1.19 -8.72
CA ILE A 22 -4.11 -0.31 -7.95
C ILE A 22 -3.98 -0.89 -6.53
N LEU A 23 -2.78 -1.33 -6.16
CA LEU A 23 -2.50 -1.89 -4.84
C LEU A 23 -1.61 -0.92 -4.05
N THR A 24 -2.21 -0.31 -3.02
CA THR A 24 -1.49 0.61 -2.11
C THR A 24 -0.94 -0.14 -0.91
N VAL A 25 0.38 -0.16 -0.74
CA VAL A 25 1.02 -0.67 0.49
C VAL A 25 1.17 0.46 1.50
N GLY A 26 0.59 0.28 2.68
CA GLY A 26 0.40 1.37 3.64
C GLY A 26 1.29 1.32 4.87
N VAL A 27 1.40 0.14 5.48
CA VAL A 27 1.93 -0.05 6.84
C VAL A 27 2.70 -1.37 6.90
N ALA A 28 3.97 -1.32 7.28
CA ALA A 28 4.81 -2.50 7.53
C ALA A 28 4.61 -3.13 8.92
N PRO A 29 4.38 -2.37 10.02
CA PRO A 29 4.17 -2.97 11.32
C PRO A 29 2.78 -3.59 11.46
N CYS A 30 2.76 -4.81 11.99
CA CYS A 30 1.56 -5.63 12.12
C CYS A 30 1.51 -6.32 13.49
N TRP A 31 0.30 -6.72 13.90
CA TRP A 31 0.12 -7.65 15.00
C TRP A 31 0.26 -9.09 14.50
N PHE A 32 0.86 -9.93 15.31
CA PHE A 32 1.00 -11.36 15.07
C PHE A 32 0.48 -12.13 16.29
N GLU A 33 -0.23 -13.22 16.04
CA GLU A 33 -0.58 -14.17 17.08
C GLU A 33 0.64 -15.03 17.43
N LYS A 34 1.07 -15.03 18.70
CA LYS A 34 2.30 -15.72 19.12
C LYS A 34 2.26 -17.23 18.93
N SER A 35 1.08 -17.85 19.06
CA SER A 35 0.94 -19.31 18.93
C SER A 35 1.10 -19.80 17.50
N THR A 36 0.72 -19.00 16.51
CA THR A 36 0.72 -19.40 15.09
C THR A 36 1.75 -18.65 14.25
N GLY A 37 2.23 -17.49 14.73
CA GLY A 37 3.08 -16.58 13.95
C GLY A 37 2.34 -15.87 12.80
N ASN A 38 1.01 -16.01 12.73
CA ASN A 38 0.21 -15.40 11.67
C ASN A 38 -0.09 -13.93 11.96
N VAL A 39 -0.16 -13.12 10.89
CA VAL A 39 -0.66 -11.74 10.97
C VAL A 39 -2.12 -11.75 11.41
N VAL A 40 -2.47 -10.85 12.32
CA VAL A 40 -3.84 -10.61 12.76
C VAL A 40 -4.20 -9.15 12.55
N LEU A 41 -5.36 -8.91 11.93
CA LEU A 41 -5.84 -7.55 11.65
C LEU A 41 -6.61 -6.96 12.84
N ASP A 42 -7.30 -7.82 13.58
CA ASP A 42 -8.09 -7.44 14.74
C ASP A 42 -7.65 -8.30 15.94
N ILE A 43 -7.24 -7.60 17.01
CA ILE A 43 -6.73 -8.23 18.21
C ILE A 43 -7.78 -8.19 19.33
N ASP A 44 -7.89 -9.27 20.10
CA ASP A 44 -8.61 -9.22 21.36
C ASP A 44 -7.77 -8.44 22.39
N LYS A 45 -8.13 -7.17 22.62
CA LYS A 45 -7.44 -6.29 23.58
C LYS A 45 -7.40 -6.87 25.00
N LYS A 46 -8.33 -7.77 25.37
CA LYS A 46 -8.31 -8.45 26.68
C LYS A 46 -7.23 -9.53 26.76
N LYS A 47 -6.71 -9.99 25.63
CA LYS A 47 -5.69 -11.04 25.50
C LYS A 47 -4.42 -10.53 24.84
N LEU A 48 -4.04 -9.27 25.11
CA LEU A 48 -2.90 -8.62 24.47
C LEU A 48 -1.60 -9.44 24.56
N ASN A 49 -1.40 -10.17 25.66
CA ASN A 49 -0.23 -11.04 25.87
C ASN A 49 -0.08 -12.16 24.82
N ASN A 50 -1.16 -12.53 24.14
CA ASN A 50 -1.15 -13.54 23.07
C ASN A 50 -0.62 -12.99 21.75
N TYR A 51 -0.45 -11.67 21.65
CA TYR A 51 -0.04 -11.01 20.43
C TYR A 51 1.33 -10.36 20.60
N GLU A 52 2.05 -10.23 19.49
CA GLU A 52 3.26 -9.44 19.37
C GLU A 52 3.07 -8.39 18.27
N PHE A 53 3.57 -7.18 18.48
CA PHE A 53 3.60 -6.15 17.45
C PHE A 53 5.02 -6.00 16.95
N LYS A 54 5.22 -6.11 15.64
CA LYS A 54 6.55 -5.95 15.03
C LYS A 54 6.46 -5.36 13.64
N THR A 55 7.45 -4.54 13.31
CA THR A 55 7.75 -4.12 11.94
C THR A 55 8.22 -5.30 11.10
N THR A 56 7.55 -5.56 9.97
CA THR A 56 7.92 -6.62 9.02
C THR A 56 9.18 -6.27 8.23
N GLY A 57 9.91 -7.28 7.76
CA GLY A 57 11.11 -7.10 6.92
C GLY A 57 10.80 -7.02 5.42
N VAL A 58 11.77 -6.53 4.63
CA VAL A 58 11.63 -6.41 3.17
C VAL A 58 11.31 -7.75 2.51
N ASP A 59 12.07 -8.80 2.81
CA ASP A 59 11.90 -10.13 2.20
C ASP A 59 10.54 -10.76 2.52
N TRP A 60 10.07 -10.55 3.75
CA TRP A 60 8.74 -10.99 4.16
C TRP A 60 7.66 -10.31 3.32
N ASN A 61 7.76 -8.99 3.12
CA ASN A 61 6.79 -8.24 2.31
C ASN A 61 6.88 -8.58 0.82
N VAL A 62 8.09 -8.80 0.29
CA VAL A 62 8.29 -9.27 -1.10
C VAL A 62 7.58 -10.60 -1.31
N LYS A 63 7.79 -11.57 -0.40
CA LYS A 63 7.13 -12.89 -0.48
C LYS A 63 5.60 -12.77 -0.47
N ASN A 64 5.05 -11.95 0.41
CA ASN A 64 3.59 -11.77 0.50
C ASN A 64 3.02 -11.10 -0.75
N LEU A 65 3.65 -10.04 -1.26
CA LEU A 65 3.19 -9.37 -2.48
C LEU A 65 3.32 -10.27 -3.72
N LEU A 66 4.36 -11.11 -3.80
CA LEU A 66 4.46 -12.11 -4.87
C LEU A 66 3.30 -13.11 -4.82
N GLU A 67 2.90 -13.58 -3.64
CA GLU A 67 1.75 -14.48 -3.51
C GLU A 67 0.44 -13.78 -3.89
N ILE A 68 0.26 -12.51 -3.49
CA ILE A 68 -0.91 -11.72 -3.90
C ILE A 68 -0.93 -11.56 -5.43
N ILE A 69 0.19 -11.20 -6.05
CA ILE A 69 0.29 -11.08 -7.51
C ILE A 69 -0.06 -12.42 -8.17
N LYS A 70 0.47 -13.53 -7.66
CA LYS A 70 0.16 -14.87 -8.18
C LYS A 70 -1.34 -15.17 -8.10
N ILE A 71 -1.97 -14.98 -6.95
CA ILE A 71 -3.43 -15.21 -6.77
C ILE A 71 -4.25 -14.32 -7.71
N VAL A 72 -3.89 -13.03 -7.84
CA VAL A 72 -4.56 -12.11 -8.75
C VAL A 72 -4.42 -12.57 -10.21
N ARG A 73 -3.25 -13.09 -10.59
CA ARG A 73 -2.98 -13.59 -11.95
C ARG A 73 -3.70 -14.91 -12.25
N GLU A 74 -3.96 -15.74 -11.25
CA GLU A 74 -4.80 -16.93 -11.41
C GLU A 74 -6.24 -16.55 -11.80
N ILE A 75 -6.73 -15.40 -11.33
CA ILE A 75 -8.07 -14.88 -11.67
C ILE A 75 -8.04 -14.11 -12.99
N ASN A 76 -7.08 -13.20 -13.16
CA ASN A 76 -6.96 -12.37 -14.37
C ASN A 76 -5.49 -12.26 -14.81
N PRO A 77 -5.04 -13.11 -15.75
CA PRO A 77 -3.65 -13.12 -16.22
C PRO A 77 -3.21 -11.83 -16.91
N LYS A 78 -4.14 -11.03 -17.45
CA LYS A 78 -3.84 -9.82 -18.23
C LYS A 78 -3.87 -8.53 -17.41
N LEU A 79 -4.40 -8.57 -16.18
CA LEU A 79 -4.59 -7.39 -15.33
C LEU A 79 -3.32 -6.56 -15.16
N HIS A 80 -3.36 -5.25 -15.37
CA HIS A 80 -2.22 -4.40 -15.04
C HIS A 80 -2.23 -4.10 -13.54
N ILE A 81 -1.13 -4.40 -12.85
CA ILE A 81 -1.00 -4.14 -11.42
C ILE A 81 -0.14 -2.90 -11.25
N ILE A 82 -0.68 -1.89 -10.58
CA ILE A 82 0.06 -0.69 -10.22
C ILE A 82 0.25 -0.68 -8.71
N LEU A 83 1.49 -0.84 -8.28
CA LEU A 83 1.87 -0.69 -6.87
C LEU A 83 2.03 0.79 -6.54
N THR A 84 1.66 1.18 -5.33
CA THR A 84 2.00 2.50 -4.78
C THR A 84 2.26 2.38 -3.29
N VAL A 85 3.12 3.22 -2.74
CA VAL A 85 3.29 3.36 -1.28
C VAL A 85 2.35 4.48 -0.81
N SER A 86 1.66 4.29 0.32
CA SER A 86 0.80 5.33 0.86
C SER A 86 1.62 6.50 1.45
N PRO A 87 1.30 7.76 1.13
CA PRO A 87 1.90 8.95 1.74
C PRO A 87 1.37 9.32 3.13
N VAL A 88 0.31 8.65 3.60
CA VAL A 88 -0.32 8.99 4.88
C VAL A 88 0.59 8.58 6.04
N PRO A 89 0.98 9.51 6.93
CA PRO A 89 1.84 9.22 8.08
C PRO A 89 1.17 8.29 9.09
N LEU A 90 1.96 7.38 9.69
CA LEU A 90 1.51 6.60 10.85
C LEU A 90 1.10 7.52 12.00
N ASN A 91 0.08 7.07 12.74
CA ASN A 91 -0.42 7.80 13.91
C ASN A 91 0.03 7.17 15.24
N LYS A 92 0.50 5.91 15.22
CA LYS A 92 0.94 5.15 16.40
C LYS A 92 2.03 4.15 16.01
N SER A 93 2.93 3.87 16.96
CA SER A 93 3.85 2.74 16.95
C SER A 93 3.82 2.05 18.32
N PHE A 94 4.09 0.75 18.34
CA PHE A 94 4.20 -0.04 19.59
C PHE A 94 5.54 -0.77 19.72
N ASP A 95 6.38 -0.74 18.69
CA ASP A 95 7.70 -1.37 18.64
C ASP A 95 8.85 -0.36 18.56
N MET A 96 8.55 0.93 18.43
CA MET A 96 9.51 2.04 18.48
C MET A 96 8.95 3.21 19.29
N GLU A 97 9.84 3.93 19.98
CA GLU A 97 9.45 5.07 20.82
C GLU A 97 8.88 6.24 20.00
N SER A 98 9.48 6.52 18.84
CA SER A 98 9.06 7.61 17.97
C SER A 98 8.19 7.11 16.83
N THR A 99 6.92 7.54 16.79
CA THR A 99 6.00 7.25 15.67
C THR A 99 6.52 7.81 14.34
N VAL A 100 7.25 8.94 14.37
CA VAL A 100 7.87 9.52 13.17
C VAL A 100 8.99 8.62 12.63
N VAL A 101 9.83 8.09 13.52
CA VAL A 101 10.89 7.14 13.13
C VAL A 101 10.27 5.83 12.63
N ALA A 102 9.23 5.34 13.31
CA ALA A 102 8.50 4.15 12.90
C ALA A 102 7.85 4.31 11.52
N ASP A 103 7.24 5.46 11.23
CA ASP A 103 6.72 5.77 9.90
C ASP A 103 7.84 5.74 8.86
N CYS A 104 8.96 6.42 9.13
CA CYS A 104 10.09 6.47 8.21
C CYS A 104 10.61 5.06 7.89
N VAL A 105 10.80 4.21 8.90
CA VAL A 105 11.24 2.82 8.72
C VAL A 105 10.19 2.01 7.96
N SER A 106 8.91 2.09 8.35
CA SER A 106 7.81 1.39 7.71
C SER A 106 7.70 1.72 6.22
N LYS A 107 7.67 3.01 5.86
CA LYS A 107 7.57 3.44 4.45
C LYS A 107 8.81 3.08 3.65
N SER A 108 10.00 3.15 4.26
CA SER A 108 11.25 2.77 3.61
C SER A 108 11.28 1.27 3.30
N ILE A 109 10.87 0.42 4.23
CA ILE A 109 10.77 -1.03 4.02
C ILE A 109 9.83 -1.33 2.85
N LEU A 110 8.61 -0.78 2.88
CA LEU A 110 7.64 -1.00 1.80
C LEU A 110 8.13 -0.47 0.46
N ARG A 111 8.81 0.68 0.45
CA ARG A 111 9.34 1.24 -0.79
C ARG A 111 10.46 0.38 -1.38
N VAL A 112 11.36 -0.13 -0.55
CA VAL A 112 12.39 -1.09 -0.98
C VAL A 112 11.76 -2.39 -1.45
N THR A 113 10.75 -2.91 -0.75
CA THR A 113 9.98 -4.09 -1.21
C THR A 113 9.43 -3.88 -2.63
N VAL A 114 8.76 -2.76 -2.88
CA VAL A 114 8.19 -2.45 -4.20
C VAL A 114 9.30 -2.35 -5.26
N HIS A 115 10.42 -1.69 -4.94
CA HIS A 115 11.59 -1.61 -5.83
C HIS A 115 12.14 -3.00 -6.18
N THR A 116 12.26 -3.87 -5.18
CA THR A 116 12.72 -5.26 -5.38
C THR A 116 11.80 -6.01 -6.33
N LEU A 117 10.47 -5.88 -6.20
CA LEU A 117 9.50 -6.53 -7.09
C LEU A 117 9.61 -6.05 -8.54
N LEU A 118 9.73 -4.74 -8.77
CA LEU A 118 9.86 -4.18 -10.11
C LEU A 118 11.11 -4.70 -10.82
N LYS A 119 12.19 -4.94 -10.08
CA LYS A 119 13.44 -5.50 -10.62
C LYS A 119 13.34 -6.96 -11.06
N LEU A 120 12.29 -7.68 -10.65
CA LEU A 120 12.10 -9.08 -11.05
C LEU A 120 11.57 -9.23 -12.48
N GLY A 121 11.22 -8.14 -13.17
CA GLY A 121 10.72 -8.19 -14.55
C GLY A 121 9.32 -8.83 -14.67
N ILE A 122 8.49 -8.68 -13.64
CA ILE A 122 7.11 -9.19 -13.65
C ILE A 122 6.29 -8.43 -14.68
N ALA A 123 5.64 -9.17 -15.59
CA ALA A 123 4.82 -8.58 -16.65
C ALA A 123 3.65 -7.76 -16.09
N ASN A 124 3.35 -6.64 -16.74
CA ASN A 124 2.26 -5.72 -16.41
C ASN A 124 2.25 -5.30 -14.93
N LEU A 125 3.44 -5.10 -14.34
CA LEU A 125 3.63 -4.58 -13.00
C LEU A 125 4.33 -3.22 -13.06
N ASN A 126 3.66 -2.18 -12.59
CA ASN A 126 4.18 -0.82 -12.58
C ASN A 126 4.15 -0.21 -11.18
N TYR A 127 4.80 0.93 -11.02
CA TYR A 127 4.78 1.71 -9.79
C TYR A 127 4.28 3.13 -10.02
N TRP A 128 3.35 3.57 -9.19
CA TRP A 128 2.91 4.96 -9.10
C TRP A 128 3.54 5.65 -7.89
N PRO A 129 4.32 6.74 -8.07
CA PRO A 129 5.09 7.37 -7.00
C PRO A 129 4.28 8.36 -6.15
N SER A 130 3.06 8.01 -5.72
CA SER A 130 2.25 8.94 -4.90
C SER A 130 2.90 9.28 -3.56
N PHE A 131 3.62 8.33 -2.95
CA PHE A 131 4.43 8.56 -1.76
C PHE A 131 5.47 9.64 -2.00
N GLU A 132 6.22 9.55 -3.09
CA GLU A 132 7.27 10.50 -3.39
C GLU A 132 6.75 11.85 -3.81
N ILE A 133 5.64 11.92 -4.55
CA ILE A 133 4.98 13.19 -4.89
C ILE A 133 4.63 13.93 -3.61
N VAL A 134 3.92 13.31 -2.67
CA VAL A 134 3.55 13.99 -1.42
C VAL A 134 4.77 14.32 -0.55
N ARG A 135 5.75 13.42 -0.45
CA ARG A 135 6.87 13.57 0.51
C ARG A 135 8.01 14.46 0.01
N TRP A 136 8.30 14.45 -1.28
CA TRP A 136 9.43 15.19 -1.88
C TRP A 136 8.95 16.39 -2.68
N ILE A 137 7.93 16.22 -3.54
CA ILE A 137 7.37 17.37 -4.29
C ILE A 137 6.59 18.27 -3.34
N GLY A 138 5.95 17.71 -2.31
CA GLY A 138 5.28 18.49 -1.26
C GLY A 138 6.17 19.53 -0.59
N SER A 139 7.49 19.36 -0.54
CA SER A 139 8.39 20.39 0.00
C SER A 139 8.58 21.62 -0.89
N HIS A 140 8.06 21.57 -2.12
CA HIS A 140 8.13 22.63 -3.13
C HIS A 140 6.78 23.29 -3.40
N ILE A 141 5.70 22.82 -2.75
CA ILE A 141 4.33 23.31 -2.95
C ILE A 141 3.65 23.41 -1.58
N ASP A 142 2.94 24.50 -1.30
CA ASP A 142 2.21 24.67 -0.05
C ASP A 142 0.72 24.92 -0.33
N PRO A 143 -0.21 24.38 0.49
CA PRO A 143 -0.03 23.41 1.59
C PRO A 143 -0.32 21.94 1.20
N VAL A 144 0.48 21.01 1.75
CA VAL A 144 0.44 19.56 1.42
C VAL A 144 -0.60 18.76 2.22
N TYR A 145 -0.84 19.13 3.48
CA TYR A 145 -1.74 18.40 4.39
C TYR A 145 -2.72 19.36 5.07
N GLY A 146 -3.95 18.89 5.34
CA GLY A 146 -4.91 19.53 6.24
C GLY A 146 -5.51 20.86 5.78
N ASN A 147 -5.30 21.26 4.51
CA ASN A 147 -5.80 22.53 3.98
C ASN A 147 -7.34 22.60 3.95
N ASP A 148 -7.99 21.45 3.77
CA ASP A 148 -9.43 21.38 3.47
C ASP A 148 -10.29 20.84 4.61
N ASP A 149 -9.67 20.25 5.64
CA ASP A 149 -10.37 19.53 6.71
C ASP A 149 -9.72 19.64 8.09
N ASP A 150 -8.74 20.54 8.26
CA ASP A 150 -7.95 20.73 9.49
C ASP A 150 -7.28 19.45 10.02
N HIS A 151 -7.18 18.39 9.20
CA HIS A 151 -6.56 17.15 9.62
C HIS A 151 -5.09 17.12 9.15
N PRO A 152 -4.08 17.15 10.05
CA PRO A 152 -2.66 17.31 9.70
C PRO A 152 -2.02 16.07 9.02
N ARG A 153 -2.82 15.09 8.61
CA ARG A 153 -2.38 13.83 7.99
C ARG A 153 -3.13 13.50 6.71
N HIS A 154 -4.22 14.20 6.42
CA HIS A 154 -4.95 14.05 5.17
C HIS A 154 -4.26 14.92 4.13
N VAL A 155 -3.87 14.30 3.01
CA VAL A 155 -3.31 15.03 1.87
C VAL A 155 -4.37 16.02 1.39
N SER A 156 -3.99 17.28 1.11
CA SER A 156 -4.93 18.29 0.63
C SER A 156 -5.63 17.82 -0.65
N ARG A 157 -6.91 18.16 -0.80
CA ARG A 157 -7.75 17.79 -1.94
C ARG A 157 -7.18 18.30 -3.25
N ASP A 158 -6.60 19.50 -3.24
CA ASP A 158 -5.92 20.07 -4.40
C ASP A 158 -4.75 19.19 -4.84
N LEU A 159 -3.92 18.73 -3.90
CA LEU A 159 -2.81 17.84 -4.20
C LEU A 159 -3.30 16.44 -4.61
N VAL A 160 -4.38 15.94 -4.00
CA VAL A 160 -5.02 14.68 -4.44
C VAL A 160 -5.48 14.80 -5.89
N ALA A 161 -6.12 15.91 -6.27
CA ALA A 161 -6.56 16.14 -7.65
C ALA A 161 -5.38 16.15 -8.62
N ILE A 162 -4.30 16.87 -8.29
CA ILE A 162 -3.06 16.88 -9.09
C ILE A 162 -2.48 15.46 -9.23
N ILE A 163 -2.39 14.69 -8.14
CA ILE A 163 -1.89 13.31 -8.18
C ILE A 163 -2.78 12.43 -9.04
N THR A 164 -4.10 12.60 -8.97
CA THR A 164 -5.06 11.85 -9.79
C THR A 164 -4.91 12.21 -11.27
N ASP A 165 -4.79 13.49 -11.62
CA ASP A 165 -4.60 13.93 -13.00
C ASP A 165 -3.28 13.41 -13.56
N LEU A 166 -2.19 13.49 -12.80
CA LEU A 166 -0.91 12.92 -13.21
C LEU A 166 -0.99 11.39 -13.37
N PHE A 167 -1.73 10.70 -12.51
CA PHE A 167 -1.95 9.27 -12.63
C PHE A 167 -2.71 8.93 -13.92
N ILE A 168 -3.82 9.62 -14.19
CA ILE A 168 -4.63 9.41 -15.40
C ILE A 168 -3.81 9.74 -16.66
N ASN A 169 -2.98 10.77 -16.64
CA ASN A 169 -2.13 11.09 -17.78
C ASN A 169 -1.06 10.02 -18.04
N GLY A 170 -0.47 9.45 -16.97
CA GLY A 170 0.57 8.43 -17.08
C GLY A 170 0.07 7.01 -17.32
N PHE A 171 -1.15 6.68 -16.85
CA PHE A 171 -1.69 5.32 -16.79
C PHE A 171 -3.14 5.20 -17.31
N GLY A 172 -3.74 6.25 -17.87
CA GLY A 172 -5.14 6.26 -18.29
C GLY A 172 -5.39 5.90 -19.76
N ASP A 173 -4.36 5.73 -20.57
CA ASP A 173 -4.50 5.27 -21.96
C ASP A 173 -4.80 3.76 -22.02
N ASP A 174 -5.50 3.31 -23.05
CA ASP A 174 -5.86 1.90 -23.28
C ASP A 174 -4.64 0.98 -23.42
N THR A 175 -3.47 1.54 -23.76
CA THR A 175 -2.20 0.81 -23.82
C THR A 175 -1.58 0.55 -22.45
N LEU A 176 -1.91 1.36 -21.43
CA LEU A 176 -1.32 1.33 -20.10
C LEU A 176 0.22 1.35 -20.11
N GLU A 177 0.82 1.82 -21.21
CA GLU A 177 2.24 2.07 -21.34
C GLU A 177 2.59 3.31 -20.53
N VAL A 178 3.62 3.22 -19.68
CA VAL A 178 4.07 4.36 -18.89
C VAL A 178 4.66 5.39 -19.83
N LYS A 179 3.93 6.49 -20.04
CA LYS A 179 4.40 7.65 -20.81
C LYS A 179 5.30 8.48 -19.89
N ILE A 180 6.62 8.31 -20.02
CA ILE A 180 7.62 9.16 -19.36
C ILE A 180 8.23 10.10 -20.40
#